data_AF-A0A3D1R594-F1
#
_entry.id   AF-A0A3D1R594-F1
#
_cell.length_a   1.000
_cell.length_b   1.000
_cell.length_c   1.000
_cell.angle_alpha   90.00
_cell.angle_beta   90.00
_cell.angle_gamma   90.00
#
_symmetry.space_group_name_H-M   'P 1'
#
loop_
_entity.id
_entity.type
_entity.pdbx_description
1 polymer ?
#
loop_
_entity_poly.entity_id
_entity_poly.type
_entity_poly.pdbx_seq_one_letter_code
_entity_poly.pdbx_strand_id
1 'polypeptide(L)'
;TVSTLAEALSDAVWIVGTTSRTVPGIPRLTPREVAARAAELSEGGEVALVFGGESSGLTNDHALSCHALSCIPAGPIQPSYNLAQAVLV
;
A
#
# COMPACT_ATOMS: atom_id res chain seq x y z
N THR A 1 14.19 -15.04 -5.35
CA THR A 1 12.80 -15.22 -4.86
C THR A 1 12.80 -14.96 -3.37
N VAL A 2 12.20 -13.86 -2.94
CA VAL A 2 12.06 -13.55 -1.52
C VAL A 2 10.99 -14.44 -0.90
N SER A 3 11.20 -14.87 0.33
CA SER A 3 10.37 -15.85 1.03
C SER A 3 9.32 -15.21 1.94
N THR A 4 9.50 -13.93 2.29
CA THR A 4 8.60 -13.19 3.19
C THR A 4 8.37 -11.76 2.72
N LEU A 5 7.25 -11.17 3.13
CA LEU A 5 6.97 -9.76 2.90
C LEU A 5 8.00 -8.85 3.58
N ALA A 6 8.51 -9.23 4.76
CA ALA A 6 9.54 -8.47 5.45
C ALA A 6 10.86 -8.41 4.66
N GLU A 7 11.25 -9.52 4.02
CA GLU A 7 12.42 -9.58 3.14
C GLU A 7 12.21 -8.74 1.86
N ALA A 8 10.98 -8.69 1.34
CA ALA A 8 10.64 -7.86 0.18
C ALA A 8 10.66 -6.35 0.48
N LEU A 9 10.58 -5.96 1.75
CA LEU A 9 10.41 -4.57 2.19
C LEU A 9 11.63 -4.02 2.95
N SER A 10 12.68 -4.83 3.16
CA SER A 10 13.81 -4.46 4.02
C SER A 10 14.56 -3.22 3.54
N ASP A 11 14.58 -2.99 2.23
CA ASP A 11 15.33 -1.90 1.60
C ASP A 11 14.43 -0.68 1.31
N ALA A 12 13.13 -0.79 1.60
CA ALA A 12 12.18 0.27 1.37
C ALA A 12 12.22 1.32 2.49
N VAL A 13 12.55 2.57 2.12
CA VAL A 13 12.53 3.72 3.03
C VAL A 13 11.11 4.18 3.34
N TRP A 14 10.15 3.76 2.51
CA TRP A 14 8.75 4.06 2.74
C TRP A 14 7.84 2.96 2.17
N ILE A 15 6.82 2.59 2.93
CA ILE A 15 5.97 1.43 2.65
C ILE A 15 4.51 1.85 2.80
N VAL A 16 3.72 1.67 1.73
CA VAL A 16 2.29 1.98 1.72
C VAL A 16 1.49 0.72 1.43
N GLY A 17 0.60 0.35 2.34
CA GLY A 17 -0.33 -0.76 2.14
C GLY A 17 -1.63 -0.32 1.49
N THR A 18 -2.14 -1.05 0.50
CA THR A 18 -3.45 -0.78 -0.10
C THR A 18 -4.54 -1.60 0.57
N THR A 19 -5.49 -0.95 1.24
CA THR A 19 -6.60 -1.62 1.93
C THR A 19 -7.82 -0.72 2.06
N SER A 20 -9.01 -1.30 1.97
CA SER A 20 -10.27 -0.61 2.25
C SER A 20 -10.54 -0.46 3.76
N ARG A 21 -9.83 -1.23 4.61
CA ARG A 21 -9.98 -1.20 6.05
C ARG A 21 -9.22 -0.04 6.68
N THR A 22 -9.78 0.53 7.74
CA THR A 22 -9.07 1.45 8.62
C THR A 22 -8.35 0.67 9.70
N VAL A 23 -7.06 0.94 9.88
CA VAL A 23 -6.24 0.37 10.96
C VAL A 23 -5.87 1.51 11.92
N PRO A 24 -6.27 1.45 13.20
CA PRO A 24 -5.93 2.48 14.18
C PRO A 24 -4.42 2.69 14.30
N GLY A 25 -3.98 3.94 14.38
CA GLY A 25 -2.57 4.29 14.56
C GLY A 25 -1.75 4.37 13.26
N ILE A 26 -2.31 3.98 12.11
CA ILE A 26 -1.64 4.11 10.80
C ILE A 26 -2.29 5.23 10.00
N PRO A 27 -1.53 6.22 9.48
CA PRO A 27 -2.09 7.31 8.71
C PRO A 27 -2.69 6.80 7.40
N ARG A 28 -3.80 7.42 6.99
CA ARG A 28 -4.50 7.08 5.75
C ARG A 28 -4.33 8.20 4.73
N LEU A 29 -3.73 7.86 3.59
CA LEU A 29 -3.42 8.80 2.51
C LEU A 29 -4.28 8.46 1.29
N THR A 30 -4.65 9.50 0.54
CA THR A 30 -5.21 9.35 -0.80
C THR A 30 -4.13 8.91 -1.79
N PRO A 31 -4.48 8.28 -2.92
CA PRO A 31 -3.50 7.93 -3.95
C PRO A 31 -2.63 9.11 -4.40
N ARG A 32 -3.22 10.32 -4.46
CA ARG A 32 -2.49 11.55 -4.82
C ARG A 32 -1.45 11.94 -3.77
N GLU A 33 -1.81 11.87 -2.49
CA GLU A 33 -0.85 12.14 -1.39
C GLU A 33 0.24 11.09 -1.35
N VAL A 34 -0.11 9.82 -1.65
CA VAL A 34 0.89 8.75 -1.77
C VAL A 34 1.88 9.05 -2.89
N ALA A 35 1.40 9.42 -4.08
CA ALA A 35 2.26 9.74 -5.22
C ALA A 35 3.19 10.92 -4.92
N ALA A 36 2.66 11.99 -4.32
CA ALA A 36 3.47 13.15 -3.94
C ALA A 36 4.57 12.76 -2.92
N ARG A 37 4.20 11.99 -1.89
CA ARG A 37 5.15 11.58 -0.85
C ARG A 37 6.16 10.54 -1.34
N ALA A 38 5.75 9.64 -2.22
CA ALA A 38 6.65 8.71 -2.89
C ALA A 38 7.70 9.44 -3.72
N ALA A 39 7.30 10.46 -4.48
CA ALA A 39 8.22 11.27 -5.27
C ALA A 39 9.29 11.93 -4.39
N GLU A 40 8.87 12.54 -3.27
CA GLU A 40 9.80 13.15 -2.30
C GLU A 40 10.77 12.13 -1.67
N LEU A 41 10.27 10.95 -1.28
CA LEU A 41 11.07 9.95 -0.54
C LEU A 41 11.92 9.06 -1.45
N SER A 42 11.59 8.99 -2.75
CA SER A 42 12.34 8.19 -3.72
C SER A 42 13.79 8.62 -3.91
N GLU A 43 14.13 9.88 -3.60
CA GLU A 43 15.53 10.33 -3.59
C GLU A 43 16.34 9.73 -2.45
N GLY A 44 15.67 9.30 -1.37
CA GLY A 44 16.27 8.72 -0.17
C GLY A 44 16.39 7.18 -0.20
N GLY A 45 15.71 6.50 -1.13
CA GLY A 45 15.74 5.04 -1.27
C GLY A 45 14.47 4.46 -1.88
N GLU A 46 14.30 3.14 -1.77
CA GLU A 46 13.20 2.45 -2.42
C GLU A 46 11.85 2.75 -1.73
N VAL A 47 10.80 3.00 -2.52
CA VAL A 47 9.44 3.17 -2.02
C VAL A 47 8.62 1.97 -2.46
N ALA A 48 7.95 1.31 -1.51
CA ALA A 48 7.16 0.12 -1.76
C ALA A 48 5.66 0.39 -1.63
N LEU A 49 4.89 0.02 -2.66
CA LEU A 49 3.44 -0.16 -2.58
C LEU A 49 3.10 -1.64 -2.42
N VAL A 50 2.42 -1.97 -1.32
CA VAL A 50 2.03 -3.33 -0.98
C VAL A 50 0.55 -3.53 -1.29
N PHE A 51 0.27 -4.46 -2.19
CA PHE A 51 -1.09 -4.90 -2.51
C PHE A 51 -1.39 -6.22 -1.79
N GLY A 52 -2.55 -6.28 -1.15
CA GLY A 52 -3.02 -7.50 -0.51
C GLY A 52 -3.57 -8.51 -1.52
N GLY A 53 -3.59 -9.80 -1.15
CA GLY A 53 -4.16 -10.85 -2.00
C GLY A 53 -5.67 -10.68 -2.21
N GLU A 54 -6.18 -11.09 -3.38
CA GLU A 54 -7.56 -10.88 -3.83
C GLU A 54 -8.64 -11.37 -2.84
N SER A 55 -8.36 -12.43 -2.07
CA SER A 55 -9.33 -13.04 -1.15
C SER A 55 -9.24 -12.53 0.29
N SER A 56 -8.07 -12.05 0.74
CA SER A 56 -7.81 -11.73 2.16
C SER A 56 -7.34 -10.29 2.41
N GLY A 57 -6.96 -9.55 1.36
CA GLY A 57 -6.26 -8.27 1.50
C GLY A 57 -4.95 -8.38 2.28
N LEU A 58 -4.43 -7.25 2.78
CA LEU A 58 -3.33 -7.24 3.75
C LEU A 58 -3.81 -7.79 5.10
N THR A 59 -3.08 -8.69 5.75
CA THR A 59 -3.38 -9.02 7.15
C THR A 59 -3.19 -7.79 8.04
N ASN A 60 -3.77 -7.78 9.24
CA ASN A 60 -3.58 -6.65 10.16
C ASN A 60 -2.10 -6.47 10.52
N ASP A 61 -1.36 -7.57 10.70
CA ASP A 61 0.09 -7.52 10.97
C ASP A 61 0.85 -6.85 9.82
N HIS A 62 0.52 -7.17 8.56
CA HIS A 62 1.14 -6.52 7.41
C HIS A 62 0.76 -5.03 7.30
N ALA A 63 -0.47 -4.68 7.66
CA ALA A 63 -0.91 -3.29 7.64
C ALA A 63 -0.23 -2.45 8.72
N LEU A 64 0.07 -3.03 9.88
CA LEU A 64 0.82 -2.38 10.96
C LEU A 64 2.31 -2.18 10.63
N SER A 65 2.87 -3.03 9.75
CA SER A 65 4.22 -2.85 9.23
C SER A 65 4.33 -1.76 8.16
N CYS A 66 3.21 -1.19 7.71
CA CYS A 66 3.20 -0.11 6.72
C CYS A 66 3.32 1.26 7.40
N HIS A 67 4.00 2.20 6.74
CA HIS A 67 4.11 3.58 7.20
C HIS A 67 2.81 4.36 6.97
N ALA A 68 2.07 4.00 5.92
CA ALA A 68 0.76 4.56 5.62
C ALA A 68 -0.13 3.51 4.95
N LEU A 69 -1.43 3.75 5.00
CA LEU A 69 -2.41 2.98 4.23
C LEU A 69 -3.05 3.88 3.18
N SER A 70 -3.31 3.31 2.02
CA SER A 70 -4.08 3.96 0.96
C SER A 70 -5.24 3.08 0.56
N CYS A 71 -6.29 3.71 0.08
CA CYS A 71 -7.43 3.03 -0.50
C CYS A 71 -7.62 3.61 -1.90
N ILE A 72 -7.49 2.76 -2.92
CA ILE A 72 -7.85 3.15 -4.28
C ILE A 72 -9.38 3.28 -4.30
N PRO A 73 -9.93 4.45 -4.65
CA PRO A 73 -11.35 4.71 -4.57
C PRO A 73 -12.10 3.89 -5.62
N ALA A 74 -12.57 2.72 -5.23
CA ALA A 74 -13.41 1.87 -6.06
C ALA A 74 -14.87 2.35 -6.02
N GLY A 75 -15.50 2.46 -7.18
CA GLY A 75 -16.84 3.03 -7.31
C GLY A 75 -17.91 2.27 -6.49
N PRO A 76 -19.04 2.89 -6.13
CA PRO A 76 -20.05 2.30 -5.24
C PRO A 76 -20.68 0.99 -5.76
N ILE A 77 -20.54 0.72 -7.06
CA ILE A 77 -21.04 -0.49 -7.74
C ILE A 77 -19.98 -1.61 -7.78
N GLN A 78 -18.70 -1.28 -7.59
CA GLN A 78 -17.61 -2.25 -7.60
C GLN A 78 -16.48 -1.79 -6.65
N PRO A 79 -16.44 -2.29 -5.41
CA PRO A 79 -15.55 -1.82 -4.35
C PRO A 79 -14.11 -2.36 -4.43
N SER A 80 -13.77 -3.11 -5.48
CA SER A 80 -12.42 -3.60 -5.74
C SER A 80 -12.05 -3.39 -7.21
N TYR A 81 -10.84 -2.86 -7.43
CA TYR A 81 -10.21 -2.85 -8.74
C TYR A 81 -9.25 -4.02 -8.87
N ASN A 82 -9.09 -4.54 -10.08
CA ASN A 82 -8.06 -5.51 -10.37
C ASN A 82 -6.67 -4.88 -10.13
N LEU A 83 -5.70 -5.69 -9.68
CA LEU A 83 -4.32 -5.28 -9.41
C LEU A 83 -3.68 -4.44 -10.54
N ALA A 84 -3.95 -4.75 -11.80
CA ALA A 84 -3.43 -3.99 -12.94
C ALA A 84 -4.00 -2.56 -13.01
N GLN A 85 -5.25 -2.37 -12.60
CA GLN A 85 -5.86 -1.04 -12.49
C GLN A 85 -5.35 -0.29 -11.26
N ALA A 86 -5.01 -1.03 -10.21
CA ALA A 86 -4.46 -0.49 -8.98
C ALA A 86 -3.01 0.03 -9.14
N VAL A 87 -2.24 -0.57 -10.05
CA VAL A 87 -0.89 -0.14 -10.43
C VAL A 87 -0.91 1.06 -11.40
N LEU A 88 -2.00 1.25 -12.15
CA LEU A 88 -2.11 2.32 -13.16
C LEU A 88 -2.50 3.70 -12.57
N VAL A 89 -3.13 3.72 -11.38
CA VAL A 89 -3.67 4.95 -10.74
C VAL A 89 -2.59 5.77 -10.06
#